data_AF-A0A3M2XN67-F1
#
_entry.id   AF-A0A3M2XN67-F1
#
_cell.length_a   1.000
_cell.length_b   1.000
_cell.length_c   1.000
_cell.angle_alpha   90.00
_cell.angle_beta   90.00
_cell.angle_gamma   90.00
#
_symmetry.space_group_name_H-M   'P 1'
#
loop_
_entity.id
_entity.type
_entity.pdbx_description
1 polymer ?
#
loop_
_entity_poly.entity_id
_entity_poly.type
_entity_poly.pdbx_seq_one_letter_code
_entity_poly.pdbx_strand_id
1 'polypeptide(L)'
;SRLGMAAPTFAALRLMNLLLPNSALVVEGVPHDWLGHMLDLDFKSADTHTLHARGWVQAHGKGWLLQLLDISDLMEEANAARSRQQCLRFAGQMAERVRVCNVERLTAVAAEQLEELAQLWRIPCVALVLPEVSGVGWRVYCQYSAHTAPELWQVGQRLGTALDRFDANITHQLRFGSGVDQGPLQSVFANADGFLIPHSRDNAPKAWLMFGFYDPRQQAPDLGEREWLNLCSALAGPVLFRLS
;
A
#
# COMPACT_ATOMS: atom_id res chain seq x y z
N SER A 1 14.61 -32.65 -8.02
CA SER A 1 16.07 -32.73 -7.86
C SER A 1 16.70 -31.60 -8.65
N ARG A 2 17.16 -30.53 -7.98
CA ARG A 2 18.05 -29.48 -8.52
C ARG A 2 18.35 -28.44 -7.43
N LEU A 3 19.21 -28.82 -6.50
CA LEU A 3 20.13 -27.89 -5.81
C LEU A 3 21.47 -28.62 -5.75
N GLY A 4 22.12 -28.72 -6.91
CA GLY A 4 23.55 -28.97 -6.96
C GLY A 4 24.22 -27.61 -6.86
N MET A 5 24.61 -27.20 -5.65
CA MET A 5 25.53 -26.07 -5.52
C MET A 5 26.88 -26.54 -6.05
N ALA A 6 27.17 -26.20 -7.30
CA ALA A 6 28.55 -26.10 -7.76
C ALA A 6 29.20 -25.06 -6.85
N ALA A 7 30.12 -25.48 -5.97
CA ALA A 7 30.91 -24.59 -5.15
C ALA A 7 31.73 -23.68 -6.07
N PRO A 8 31.43 -22.39 -6.18
CA PRO A 8 32.33 -21.47 -6.86
C PRO A 8 33.43 -21.18 -5.84
N THR A 9 34.68 -21.12 -6.30
CA THR A 9 35.82 -20.56 -5.57
C THR A 9 35.55 -19.07 -5.30
N PHE A 10 34.68 -18.79 -4.34
CA PHE A 10 34.48 -17.44 -3.82
C PHE A 10 35.65 -17.11 -2.90
N ALA A 11 36.27 -15.96 -3.13
CA ALA A 11 37.04 -15.27 -2.10
C ALA A 11 36.21 -15.28 -0.81
N ALA A 12 36.85 -15.56 0.33
CA ALA A 12 36.18 -15.67 1.63
C ALA A 12 35.43 -14.37 1.97
N LEU A 13 34.18 -14.28 1.54
CA LEU A 13 33.28 -13.18 1.85
C LEU A 13 32.84 -13.35 3.29
N ARG A 14 33.06 -12.31 4.10
CA ARG A 14 32.54 -12.29 5.47
C ARG A 14 31.02 -12.29 5.40
N LEU A 15 30.38 -13.18 6.17
CA LEU A 15 28.92 -13.29 6.25
C LEU A 15 28.24 -11.94 6.47
N MET A 16 28.80 -11.10 7.35
CA MET A 16 28.31 -9.75 7.64
C MET A 16 28.17 -8.84 6.41
N ASN A 17 29.00 -9.04 5.37
CA ASN A 17 28.93 -8.25 4.15
C ASN A 17 27.70 -8.61 3.29
N LEU A 18 27.20 -9.83 3.43
CA LEU A 18 26.06 -10.36 2.69
C LEU A 18 24.71 -10.01 3.35
N LEU A 19 24.72 -9.65 4.64
CA LEU A 19 23.52 -9.37 5.42
C LEU A 19 23.06 -7.91 5.33
N LEU A 20 21.77 -7.69 5.51
CA LEU A 20 21.21 -6.38 5.82
C LEU A 20 21.68 -5.90 7.21
N PRO A 21 21.71 -4.57 7.46
CA PRO A 21 22.26 -4.02 8.70
C PRO A 21 21.66 -4.62 9.98
N ASN A 22 20.35 -4.85 10.02
CA ASN A 22 19.66 -5.39 11.20
C ASN A 22 20.10 -6.83 11.50
N SER A 23 20.22 -7.68 10.48
CA SER A 23 20.68 -9.06 10.66
C SER A 23 22.18 -9.16 10.89
N ALA A 24 22.97 -8.18 10.45
CA ALA A 24 24.40 -8.12 10.79
C ALA A 24 24.63 -7.97 12.30
N LEU A 25 23.74 -7.25 13.01
CA LEU A 25 23.77 -7.13 14.48
C LEU A 25 23.51 -8.47 15.19
N VAL A 26 22.65 -9.33 14.61
CA VAL A 26 22.32 -10.65 15.16
C VAL A 26 23.52 -11.60 15.13
N VAL A 27 24.46 -11.38 14.21
CA VAL A 27 25.68 -12.19 14.04
C VAL A 27 26.95 -11.41 14.38
N GLU A 28 26.88 -10.53 15.37
CA GLU A 28 28.07 -9.97 16.00
C GLU A 28 28.73 -10.99 16.94
N GLY A 29 30.05 -10.91 17.08
CA GLY A 29 30.84 -11.84 17.90
C GLY A 29 31.48 -12.98 17.11
N VAL A 30 31.70 -14.10 17.77
CA VAL A 30 32.27 -15.31 17.14
C VAL A 30 31.20 -16.39 16.97
N PRO A 31 31.33 -17.28 15.98
CA PRO A 31 30.35 -18.34 15.74
C PRO A 31 30.04 -19.27 16.93
N HIS A 32 30.95 -19.34 17.91
CA HIS A 32 30.71 -20.05 19.16
C HIS A 32 29.59 -19.41 20.00
N ASP A 33 29.44 -18.09 19.92
CA ASP A 33 28.42 -17.32 20.64
C ASP A 33 27.01 -17.57 20.09
N TRP A 34 26.91 -18.11 18.87
CA TRP A 34 25.63 -18.38 18.19
C TRP A 34 25.21 -19.85 18.28
N LEU A 35 26.02 -20.72 18.90
CA LEU A 35 25.73 -22.14 19.00
C LEU A 35 24.44 -22.39 19.78
N GLY A 36 23.54 -23.19 19.18
CA GLY A 36 22.24 -23.51 19.79
C GLY A 36 21.20 -22.40 19.68
N HIS A 37 21.55 -21.25 19.10
CA HIS A 37 20.59 -20.18 18.80
C HIS A 37 20.02 -20.33 17.40
N MET A 38 18.72 -20.06 17.28
CA MET A 38 18.06 -19.87 15.99
C MET A 38 18.34 -18.44 15.51
N LEU A 39 18.77 -18.30 14.27
CA LEU A 39 19.14 -17.05 13.64
C LEU A 39 18.17 -16.73 12.52
N ASP A 40 17.55 -15.55 12.58
CA ASP A 40 16.79 -14.98 11.48
C ASP A 40 17.65 -13.94 10.77
N LEU A 41 17.98 -14.23 9.52
CA LEU A 41 18.97 -13.51 8.73
C LEU A 41 18.38 -13.03 7.41
N ASP A 42 18.53 -11.74 7.16
CA ASP A 42 18.12 -11.08 5.94
C ASP A 42 19.34 -10.81 5.06
N PHE A 43 19.35 -11.38 3.86
CA PHE A 43 20.44 -11.24 2.91
C PHE A 43 20.13 -10.20 1.83
N LYS A 44 21.16 -9.45 1.44
CA LYS A 44 21.11 -8.55 0.29
C LYS A 44 21.00 -9.37 -1.00
N SER A 45 19.95 -9.15 -1.79
CA SER A 45 19.88 -9.69 -3.16
C SER A 45 20.28 -8.65 -4.20
N ALA A 46 20.64 -9.11 -5.41
CA ALA A 46 20.99 -8.26 -6.54
C ALA A 46 19.77 -7.56 -7.17
N ASP A 47 18.56 -8.08 -6.93
CA ASP A 47 17.29 -7.65 -7.53
C ASP A 47 16.40 -6.83 -6.58
N THR A 48 16.99 -6.16 -5.58
CA THR A 48 16.30 -5.38 -4.52
C THR A 48 15.38 -6.16 -3.58
N HIS A 49 15.15 -7.45 -3.84
CA HIS A 49 14.46 -8.33 -2.90
C HIS A 49 15.37 -8.69 -1.71
N THR A 50 14.76 -8.94 -0.56
CA THR A 50 15.48 -9.44 0.62
C THR A 50 15.25 -10.94 0.70
N LEU A 51 16.34 -11.72 0.73
CA LEU A 51 16.26 -13.16 0.99
C LEU A 51 16.17 -13.34 2.50
N HIS A 52 15.03 -13.82 2.97
CA HIS A 52 14.79 -14.13 4.38
C HIS A 52 15.20 -15.58 4.63
N ALA A 53 16.15 -15.79 5.53
CA ALA A 53 16.59 -17.13 5.88
C ALA A 53 16.57 -17.35 7.38
N ARG A 54 16.12 -18.53 7.79
CA ARG A 54 16.18 -19.00 9.17
C ARG A 54 17.15 -20.13 9.29
N GLY A 55 18.00 -20.07 10.30
CA GLY A 55 19.09 -21.02 10.45
C GLY A 55 19.54 -21.23 11.87
N TRP A 56 20.59 -22.03 11.99
CA TRP A 56 21.29 -22.25 13.25
C TRP A 56 22.75 -22.55 12.96
N VAL A 57 23.59 -22.33 13.98
CA VAL A 57 25.00 -22.71 13.96
C VAL A 57 25.17 -23.98 14.77
N GLN A 58 25.91 -24.93 14.21
CA GLN A 58 26.31 -26.15 14.91
C GLN A 58 27.82 -26.36 14.85
N ALA A 59 28.38 -26.96 15.89
CA ALA A 59 29.78 -27.36 15.91
C ALA A 59 30.03 -28.44 14.84
N HIS A 60 31.11 -28.29 14.08
CA HIS A 60 31.50 -29.26 13.06
C HIS A 60 33.02 -29.45 13.05
N GLY A 61 33.48 -30.51 13.73
CA GLY A 61 34.90 -30.78 13.91
C GLY A 61 35.61 -29.64 14.65
N LYS A 62 36.67 -29.09 14.06
CA LYS A 62 37.39 -27.91 14.59
C LYS A 62 36.76 -26.57 14.21
N GLY A 63 35.64 -26.59 13.49
CA GLY A 63 34.93 -25.40 13.02
C GLY A 63 33.45 -25.47 13.34
N TRP A 64 32.68 -24.75 12.54
CA TRP A 64 31.23 -24.64 12.68
C TRP A 64 30.59 -24.72 11.30
N LEU A 65 29.31 -25.10 11.28
CA LEU A 65 28.46 -25.08 10.10
C LEU A 65 27.26 -24.18 10.39
N LEU A 66 27.01 -23.20 9.51
CA LEU A 66 25.75 -22.45 9.48
C LEU A 66 24.83 -23.10 8.47
N GLN A 67 23.69 -23.60 8.94
CA GLN A 67 22.64 -24.14 8.09
C GLN A 67 21.54 -23.09 7.98
N LEU A 68 21.08 -22.84 6.75
CA LEU A 68 20.07 -21.83 6.45
C LEU A 68 18.97 -22.47 5.60
N LEU A 69 17.73 -22.15 5.95
CA LEU A 69 16.53 -22.43 5.18
C LEU A 69 16.00 -21.10 4.66
N ASP A 70 15.77 -21.03 3.36
CA ASP A 70 15.01 -19.93 2.77
C ASP A 70 13.57 -20.00 3.27
N ILE A 71 13.11 -18.91 3.86
CA ILE A 71 11.74 -18.72 4.38
C ILE A 71 11.08 -17.48 3.77
N SER A 72 11.59 -17.00 2.63
CA SER A 72 11.09 -15.79 1.99
C SER A 72 9.63 -15.93 1.58
N ASP A 73 9.25 -17.09 1.03
CA ASP A 73 7.87 -17.42 0.68
C ASP A 73 6.93 -17.36 1.89
N LEU A 74 7.34 -17.97 3.02
CA LEU A 74 6.58 -17.95 4.26
C LEU A 74 6.42 -16.53 4.82
N MET A 75 7.48 -15.72 4.74
CA MET A 75 7.46 -14.32 5.19
C MET A 75 6.56 -13.46 4.30
N GLU A 76 6.64 -13.62 2.98
CA GLU A 76 5.78 -12.94 2.01
C GLU A 76 4.30 -13.29 2.22
N GLU A 77 3.98 -14.57 2.37
CA GLU A 77 2.62 -15.03 2.66
C GLU A 77 2.09 -14.48 3.98
N ALA A 78 2.92 -14.49 5.04
CA ALA A 78 2.54 -13.95 6.34
C ALA A 78 2.32 -12.43 6.30
N ASN A 79 3.16 -11.70 5.56
CA ASN A 79 3.01 -10.25 5.36
C ASN A 79 1.75 -9.92 4.56
N ALA A 80 1.51 -10.62 3.45
CA ALA A 80 0.31 -10.45 2.64
C ALA A 80 -0.97 -10.76 3.45
N ALA A 81 -0.97 -11.83 4.25
CA ALA A 81 -2.08 -12.17 5.13
C ALA A 81 -2.33 -11.08 6.19
N ARG A 82 -1.27 -10.56 6.82
CA ARG A 82 -1.34 -9.49 7.81
C ARG A 82 -1.87 -8.20 7.20
N SER A 83 -1.37 -7.82 6.02
CA SER A 83 -1.81 -6.63 5.28
C SER A 83 -3.31 -6.72 4.96
N ARG A 84 -3.77 -7.86 4.44
CA ARG A 84 -5.19 -8.11 4.16
C ARG A 84 -6.05 -8.02 5.43
N GLN A 85 -5.61 -8.62 6.53
CA GLN A 85 -6.32 -8.53 7.81
C GLN A 85 -6.40 -7.09 8.33
N GLN A 86 -5.31 -6.32 8.22
CA GLN A 86 -5.28 -4.92 8.60
C GLN A 86 -6.26 -4.10 7.75
N CYS A 87 -6.25 -4.32 6.43
CA CYS A 87 -7.18 -3.68 5.50
C CYS A 87 -8.64 -3.96 5.84
N LEU A 88 -9.00 -5.23 6.09
CA LEU A 88 -10.37 -5.61 6.43
C LEU A 88 -10.84 -4.99 7.76
N ARG A 89 -9.97 -5.00 8.78
CA ARG A 89 -10.28 -4.35 10.07
C ARG A 89 -10.49 -2.85 9.90
N PHE A 90 -9.60 -2.19 9.16
CA PHE A 90 -9.70 -0.75 8.91
C PHE A 90 -10.98 -0.41 8.13
N ALA A 91 -11.29 -1.14 7.06
CA ALA A 91 -12.52 -0.98 6.29
C ALA A 91 -13.77 -1.13 7.17
N GLY A 92 -13.81 -2.14 8.06
CA GLY A 92 -14.91 -2.33 8.99
C GLY A 92 -15.09 -1.16 9.96
N GLN A 93 -13.99 -0.68 10.57
CA GLN A 93 -14.01 0.46 11.50
C GLN A 93 -14.42 1.76 10.82
N MET A 94 -13.88 2.01 9.62
CA MET A 94 -14.20 3.16 8.78
C MET A 94 -15.69 3.19 8.43
N ALA A 95 -16.22 2.08 7.93
CA ALA A 95 -17.64 1.98 7.59
C ALA A 95 -18.54 2.20 8.81
N GLU A 96 -18.18 1.64 9.96
CA GLU A 96 -18.96 1.78 11.18
C GLU A 96 -19.01 3.22 11.68
N ARG A 97 -17.85 3.90 11.76
CA ARG A 97 -17.77 5.29 12.20
C ARG A 97 -18.64 6.22 11.35
N VAL A 98 -18.63 6.02 10.03
CA VAL A 98 -19.45 6.78 9.10
C VAL A 98 -20.94 6.46 9.25
N ARG A 99 -21.32 5.21 9.55
CA ARG A 99 -22.74 4.85 9.78
C ARG A 99 -23.30 5.47 11.05
N VAL A 100 -22.54 5.47 12.14
CA VAL A 100 -23.05 5.83 13.48
C VAL A 100 -22.92 7.31 13.83
N CYS A 101 -22.13 8.09 13.09
CA CYS A 101 -21.96 9.51 13.43
C CYS A 101 -23.26 10.31 13.23
N ASN A 102 -23.36 11.52 13.79
CA ASN A 102 -24.47 12.43 13.43
C ASN A 102 -24.30 12.89 11.97
N VAL A 103 -25.41 13.11 11.26
CA VAL A 103 -25.42 13.58 9.86
C VAL A 103 -24.72 14.94 9.72
N GLU A 104 -24.88 15.83 10.71
CA GLU A 104 -24.19 17.13 10.76
C GLU A 104 -22.66 16.98 10.82
N ARG A 105 -22.17 15.84 11.34
CA ARG A 105 -20.75 15.52 11.41
C ARG A 105 -20.27 14.61 10.28
N LEU A 106 -21.14 14.22 9.34
CA LEU A 106 -20.82 13.22 8.33
C LEU A 106 -19.59 13.61 7.51
N THR A 107 -19.52 14.85 7.02
CA THR A 107 -18.38 15.34 6.23
C THR A 107 -17.09 15.36 7.05
N ALA A 108 -17.16 15.80 8.32
CA ALA A 108 -16.01 15.82 9.21
C ALA A 108 -15.49 14.40 9.50
N VAL A 109 -16.38 13.46 9.84
CA VAL A 109 -16.01 12.06 10.10
C VAL A 109 -15.44 11.40 8.84
N ALA A 110 -16.01 11.67 7.66
CA ALA A 110 -15.46 11.17 6.40
C ALA A 110 -14.05 11.70 6.13
N ALA A 111 -13.79 12.99 6.37
CA ALA A 111 -12.46 13.58 6.29
C ALA A 111 -11.47 12.97 7.31
N GLU A 112 -11.90 12.73 8.55
CA GLU A 112 -11.10 12.02 9.57
C GLU A 112 -10.72 10.60 9.07
N GLN A 113 -11.65 9.89 8.39
CA GLN A 113 -11.34 8.57 7.84
C GLN A 113 -10.34 8.64 6.67
N LEU A 114 -10.41 9.70 5.85
CA LEU A 114 -9.42 9.95 4.81
C LEU A 114 -8.03 10.23 5.39
N GLU A 115 -7.95 10.98 6.49
CA GLU A 115 -6.70 11.22 7.21
C GLU A 115 -6.10 9.91 7.76
N GLU A 116 -6.89 9.07 8.44
CA GLU A 116 -6.40 7.79 8.95
C GLU A 116 -5.94 6.85 7.83
N LEU A 117 -6.69 6.79 6.73
CA LEU A 117 -6.29 6.05 5.52
C LEU A 117 -4.95 6.59 4.98
N ALA A 118 -4.82 7.90 4.88
CA ALA A 118 -3.62 8.56 4.40
C ALA A 118 -2.40 8.31 5.30
N GLN A 119 -2.57 8.30 6.62
CA GLN A 119 -1.49 7.99 7.55
C GLN A 119 -1.08 6.51 7.46
N LEU A 120 -2.05 5.60 7.34
CA LEU A 120 -1.79 4.16 7.31
C LEU A 120 -1.01 3.74 6.06
N TRP A 121 -1.34 4.31 4.89
CA TRP A 121 -0.68 3.99 3.62
C TRP A 121 0.24 5.10 3.10
N ARG A 122 0.55 6.10 3.92
CA ARG A 122 1.43 7.23 3.60
C ARG A 122 1.04 7.94 2.30
N ILE A 123 -0.27 8.18 2.13
CA ILE A 123 -0.84 8.81 0.95
C ILE A 123 -0.67 10.33 1.10
N PRO A 124 -0.01 11.02 0.15
CA PRO A 124 0.22 12.47 0.27
C PRO A 124 -1.09 13.29 0.21
N CYS A 125 -1.94 13.01 -0.77
CA CYS A 125 -3.23 13.69 -0.94
C CYS A 125 -4.31 12.65 -1.27
N VAL A 126 -5.47 12.73 -0.62
CA VAL A 126 -6.61 11.85 -0.90
C VAL A 126 -7.91 12.63 -0.87
N ALA A 127 -8.82 12.34 -1.80
CA ALA A 127 -10.15 12.95 -1.86
C ALA A 127 -11.24 11.92 -2.11
N LEU A 128 -12.39 12.11 -1.46
CA LEU A 128 -13.64 11.44 -1.80
C LEU A 128 -14.45 12.34 -2.72
N VAL A 129 -14.85 11.78 -3.85
CA VAL A 129 -15.59 12.46 -4.90
C VAL A 129 -16.94 11.81 -5.09
N LEU A 130 -17.98 12.64 -5.10
CA LEU A 130 -19.37 12.23 -5.25
C LEU A 130 -20.00 12.89 -6.49
N PRO A 131 -21.10 12.34 -7.02
CA PRO A 131 -21.85 12.98 -8.09
C PRO A 131 -22.38 14.35 -7.68
N GLU A 132 -22.48 15.28 -8.62
CA GLU A 132 -23.17 16.54 -8.37
C GLU A 132 -24.66 16.35 -8.13
N VAL A 133 -25.26 17.25 -7.34
CA VAL A 133 -26.72 17.28 -7.09
C VAL A 133 -27.53 17.45 -8.38
N SER A 134 -26.95 18.10 -9.40
CA SER A 134 -27.54 18.22 -10.74
C SER A 134 -27.66 16.88 -11.47
N GLY A 135 -26.99 15.83 -10.98
CA GLY A 135 -26.90 14.52 -11.63
C GLY A 135 -25.87 14.46 -12.77
N VAL A 136 -25.17 15.55 -13.06
CA VAL A 136 -24.14 15.61 -14.12
C VAL A 136 -22.82 16.08 -13.55
N GLY A 137 -21.80 15.25 -13.72
CA GLY A 137 -20.44 15.51 -13.29
C GLY A 137 -20.18 15.20 -11.82
N TRP A 138 -18.97 15.53 -11.40
CA TRP A 138 -18.40 15.09 -10.13
C TRP A 138 -17.94 16.28 -9.29
N ARG A 139 -17.98 16.12 -7.97
CA ARG A 139 -17.53 17.12 -7.00
C ARG A 139 -16.74 16.49 -5.86
N VAL A 140 -15.68 17.16 -5.45
CA VAL A 140 -14.90 16.79 -4.25
C VAL A 140 -15.78 17.02 -3.02
N TYR A 141 -16.12 15.94 -2.32
CA TYR A 141 -16.97 15.97 -1.12
C TYR A 141 -16.16 16.26 0.14
N CYS A 142 -15.04 15.57 0.32
CA CYS A 142 -14.03 15.86 1.35
C CYS A 142 -12.65 15.45 0.84
N GLN A 143 -11.61 16.03 1.44
CA GLN A 143 -10.22 15.75 1.09
C GLN A 143 -9.34 15.81 2.33
N TYR A 144 -8.20 15.14 2.25
CA TYR A 144 -7.08 15.28 3.17
C TYR A 144 -5.79 15.46 2.36
N SER A 145 -4.94 16.38 2.79
CA SER A 145 -3.59 16.58 2.27
C SER A 145 -2.61 16.60 3.44
N ALA A 146 -1.54 15.80 3.34
CA ALA A 146 -0.49 15.80 4.34
C ALA A 146 0.18 17.18 4.39
N HIS A 147 0.65 17.58 5.58
CA HIS A 147 1.25 18.91 5.79
C HIS A 147 2.43 19.24 4.86
N THR A 148 3.15 18.20 4.40
CA THR A 148 4.30 18.33 3.50
C THR A 148 3.93 18.22 2.02
N ALA A 149 2.66 17.97 1.69
CA ALA A 149 2.20 17.75 0.33
C ALA A 149 1.51 19.01 -0.23
N PRO A 150 1.65 19.30 -1.54
CA PRO A 150 0.86 20.34 -2.20
C PRO A 150 -0.65 20.01 -2.14
N GLU A 151 -1.47 21.00 -1.80
CA GLU A 151 -2.92 20.86 -1.85
C GLU A 151 -3.39 20.75 -3.31
N LEU A 152 -3.91 19.59 -3.71
CA LEU A 152 -4.37 19.34 -5.08
C LEU A 152 -5.85 19.70 -5.28
N TRP A 153 -6.66 19.49 -4.24
CA TRP A 153 -8.12 19.56 -4.34
C TRP A 153 -8.73 20.38 -3.21
N GLN A 154 -9.84 21.04 -3.52
CA GLN A 154 -10.62 21.80 -2.56
C GLN A 154 -11.99 21.16 -2.34
N VAL A 155 -12.49 21.23 -1.11
CA VAL A 155 -13.87 20.79 -0.80
C VAL A 155 -14.86 21.61 -1.61
N GLY A 156 -15.77 20.92 -2.31
CA GLY A 156 -16.75 21.53 -3.20
C GLY A 156 -16.26 21.80 -4.61
N GLN A 157 -14.98 21.53 -4.93
CA GLN A 157 -14.43 21.68 -6.28
C GLN A 157 -15.19 20.80 -7.27
N ARG A 158 -15.66 21.41 -8.36
CA ARG A 158 -16.31 20.70 -9.47
C ARG A 158 -15.27 20.14 -10.42
N LEU A 159 -15.39 18.87 -10.77
CA LEU A 159 -14.46 18.16 -11.65
C LEU A 159 -15.06 17.92 -13.05
N GLY A 160 -16.32 18.33 -13.27
CA GLY A 160 -17.04 18.06 -14.51
C GLY A 160 -17.21 16.55 -14.75
N THR A 161 -17.11 16.11 -15.99
CA THR A 161 -17.29 14.70 -16.41
C THR A 161 -15.97 13.95 -16.60
N ALA A 162 -14.86 14.50 -16.10
CA ALA A 162 -13.51 13.97 -16.35
C ALA A 162 -13.30 12.52 -15.90
N LEU A 163 -14.09 12.06 -14.92
CA LEU A 163 -14.05 10.70 -14.36
C LEU A 163 -14.96 9.70 -15.11
N ASP A 164 -15.89 10.16 -15.97
CA ASP A 164 -16.87 9.28 -16.64
C ASP A 164 -16.25 8.31 -17.65
N ARG A 165 -15.02 8.58 -18.07
CA ARG A 165 -14.26 7.74 -19.02
C ARG A 165 -13.61 6.51 -18.39
N PHE A 166 -13.55 6.44 -17.06
CA PHE A 166 -12.88 5.34 -16.37
C PHE A 166 -13.86 4.20 -16.07
N ASP A 167 -13.36 2.97 -16.19
CA ASP A 167 -14.13 1.78 -15.79
C ASP A 167 -14.41 1.82 -14.29
N ALA A 168 -15.68 1.66 -13.92
CA ALA A 168 -16.15 1.75 -12.55
C ALA A 168 -15.89 0.48 -11.72
N ASN A 169 -15.27 -0.56 -12.26
CA ASN A 169 -15.07 -1.83 -11.57
C ASN A 169 -13.62 -2.16 -11.25
N ILE A 170 -12.68 -1.36 -11.76
CA ILE A 170 -11.25 -1.58 -11.59
C ILE A 170 -10.56 -0.32 -11.10
N THR A 171 -9.38 -0.50 -10.54
CA THR A 171 -8.53 0.60 -10.09
C THR A 171 -7.72 1.17 -11.27
N HIS A 172 -7.40 2.47 -11.24
CA HIS A 172 -6.67 3.13 -12.33
C HIS A 172 -5.44 3.84 -11.82
N GLN A 173 -4.27 3.49 -12.34
CA GLN A 173 -3.05 4.27 -12.16
C GLN A 173 -3.02 5.41 -13.19
N LEU A 174 -2.86 6.63 -12.71
CA LEU A 174 -2.69 7.83 -13.53
C LEU A 174 -1.20 8.17 -13.61
N ARG A 175 -0.72 8.37 -14.83
CA ARG A 175 0.65 8.81 -15.12
C ARG A 175 0.61 10.03 -16.03
N PHE A 176 1.06 11.18 -15.54
CA PHE A 176 1.07 12.43 -16.28
C PHE A 176 2.53 12.86 -16.49
N GLY A 177 3.13 12.43 -17.59
CA GLY A 177 4.54 12.74 -17.88
C GLY A 177 5.01 12.40 -19.29
N SER A 178 4.12 11.86 -20.13
CA SER A 178 4.46 11.37 -21.47
C SER A 178 4.26 12.41 -22.58
N GLY A 179 3.94 13.66 -22.26
CA GLY A 179 3.74 14.73 -23.24
C GLY A 179 2.45 14.64 -24.07
N VAL A 180 1.62 13.62 -23.82
CA VAL A 180 0.26 13.52 -24.37
C VAL A 180 -0.71 14.13 -23.36
N ASP A 181 -1.46 15.15 -23.79
CA ASP A 181 -2.53 15.75 -23.00
C ASP A 181 -3.56 14.68 -22.63
N GLN A 182 -3.63 14.33 -21.34
CA GLN A 182 -4.61 13.39 -20.81
C GLN A 182 -5.95 14.08 -20.49
N GLY A 183 -6.14 15.31 -20.95
CA GLY A 183 -7.37 16.08 -20.90
C GLY A 183 -7.66 16.66 -19.52
N PRO A 184 -8.94 16.96 -19.21
CA PRO A 184 -9.35 17.70 -18.02
C PRO A 184 -8.93 17.09 -16.66
N LEU A 185 -8.59 15.81 -16.62
CA LEU A 185 -8.14 15.18 -15.38
C LEU A 185 -6.68 15.53 -15.04
N GLN A 186 -5.85 15.79 -16.05
CA GLN A 186 -4.45 16.17 -15.83
C GLN A 186 -4.36 17.51 -15.08
N SER A 187 -5.24 18.46 -15.41
CA SER A 187 -5.35 19.73 -14.68
C SER A 187 -5.91 19.54 -13.27
N VAL A 188 -6.89 18.65 -13.07
CA VAL A 188 -7.42 18.28 -11.75
C VAL A 188 -6.34 17.72 -10.82
N PHE A 189 -5.36 17.00 -11.36
CA PHE A 189 -4.22 16.47 -10.60
C PHE A 189 -3.00 17.40 -10.61
N ALA A 190 -3.08 18.59 -11.22
CA ALA A 190 -1.93 19.49 -11.40
C ALA A 190 -0.68 18.80 -12.01
N ASN A 191 -0.90 17.87 -12.95
CA ASN A 191 0.13 16.98 -13.53
C ASN A 191 0.79 15.99 -12.54
N ALA A 192 0.29 15.86 -11.33
CA ALA A 192 0.78 14.86 -10.39
C ALA A 192 0.25 13.47 -10.76
N ASP A 193 1.14 12.48 -10.85
CA ASP A 193 0.72 11.07 -10.89
C ASP A 193 -0.25 10.76 -9.75
N GLY A 194 -1.14 9.81 -10.00
CA GLY A 194 -2.18 9.50 -9.03
C GLY A 194 -2.80 8.12 -9.21
N PHE A 195 -3.77 7.84 -8.35
CA PHE A 195 -4.48 6.57 -8.33
C PHE A 195 -5.96 6.82 -8.10
N LEU A 196 -6.81 6.11 -8.83
CA LEU A 196 -8.27 6.18 -8.74
C LEU A 196 -8.85 4.84 -8.31
N ILE A 197 -9.77 4.90 -7.37
CA ILE A 197 -10.54 3.73 -6.93
C ILE A 197 -12.02 4.06 -7.06
N PRO A 198 -12.79 3.32 -7.85
CA PRO A 198 -14.23 3.50 -7.92
C PRO A 198 -14.93 2.82 -6.73
N HIS A 199 -16.04 3.41 -6.30
CA HIS A 199 -17.13 2.68 -5.66
C HIS A 199 -18.27 2.58 -6.66
N SER A 200 -18.57 1.37 -7.11
CA SER A 200 -19.66 1.11 -8.06
C SER A 200 -20.85 0.41 -7.42
N ARG A 201 -22.03 0.66 -7.99
CA ARG A 201 -23.25 -0.10 -7.76
C ARG A 201 -23.90 -0.32 -9.11
N ASP A 202 -24.32 -1.56 -9.39
CA ASP A 202 -24.95 -1.95 -10.66
C ASP A 202 -24.09 -1.59 -11.89
N ASN A 203 -22.77 -1.81 -11.79
CA ASN A 203 -21.79 -1.52 -12.85
C ASN A 203 -21.67 -0.02 -13.22
N ALA A 204 -22.18 0.88 -12.39
CA ALA A 204 -22.07 2.32 -12.55
C ALA A 204 -21.29 2.95 -11.38
N PRO A 205 -20.38 3.92 -11.64
CA PRO A 205 -19.65 4.58 -10.58
C PRO A 205 -20.62 5.44 -9.77
N LYS A 206 -20.54 5.35 -8.44
CA LYS A 206 -21.32 6.15 -7.50
C LYS A 206 -20.46 7.08 -6.66
N ALA A 207 -19.16 6.77 -6.55
CA ALA A 207 -18.16 7.66 -5.97
C ALA A 207 -16.78 7.24 -6.48
N TRP A 208 -15.81 8.13 -6.27
CA TRP A 208 -14.40 7.86 -6.53
C TRP A 208 -13.57 8.26 -5.32
N LEU A 209 -12.58 7.45 -4.99
CA LEU A 209 -11.42 7.91 -4.23
C LEU A 209 -10.30 8.29 -5.18
N MET A 210 -9.75 9.48 -4.98
CA MET A 210 -8.62 10.02 -5.74
C MET A 210 -7.42 10.14 -4.82
N PHE A 211 -6.25 9.71 -5.29
CA PHE A 211 -4.99 9.73 -4.56
C PHE A 211 -3.96 10.47 -5.39
N GLY A 212 -3.39 11.55 -4.86
CA GLY A 212 -2.39 12.36 -5.53
C GLY A 212 -0.98 12.03 -5.05
N PHE A 213 -0.02 12.07 -5.97
CA PHE A 213 1.37 11.70 -5.71
C PHE A 213 1.52 10.28 -5.15
N TYR A 214 0.68 9.35 -5.61
CA TYR A 214 0.57 8.02 -5.04
C TYR A 214 0.71 6.91 -6.11
N ASP A 215 1.55 5.93 -5.80
CA ASP A 215 1.73 4.69 -6.56
C ASP A 215 1.55 3.49 -5.62
N PRO A 216 0.39 2.79 -5.69
CA PRO A 216 0.11 1.67 -4.80
C PRO A 216 1.11 0.52 -4.97
N ARG A 217 1.73 0.36 -6.15
CA ARG A 217 2.71 -0.72 -6.37
C ARG A 217 4.02 -0.49 -5.62
N GLN A 218 4.36 0.77 -5.36
CA GLN A 218 5.56 1.14 -4.61
C GLN A 218 5.27 1.29 -3.12
N GLN A 219 4.14 1.89 -2.76
CA GLN A 219 3.85 2.27 -1.39
C GLN A 219 3.06 1.22 -0.60
N ALA A 220 2.32 0.35 -1.30
CA ALA A 220 1.45 -0.66 -0.70
C ALA A 220 1.36 -1.93 -1.57
N PRO A 221 2.51 -2.58 -1.88
CA PRO A 221 2.55 -3.73 -2.80
C PRO A 221 1.73 -4.94 -2.32
N ASP A 222 1.54 -5.07 -1.01
CA ASP A 222 0.80 -6.19 -0.41
C ASP A 222 -0.72 -6.09 -0.57
N LEU A 223 -1.24 -4.95 -1.06
CA LEU A 223 -2.67 -4.72 -1.24
C LEU A 223 -3.11 -4.96 -2.67
N GLY A 224 -3.99 -5.94 -2.84
CA GLY A 224 -4.63 -6.25 -4.11
C GLY A 224 -5.74 -5.26 -4.47
N GLU A 225 -6.17 -5.32 -5.74
CA GLU A 225 -7.25 -4.48 -6.27
C GLU A 225 -8.56 -4.63 -5.48
N ARG A 226 -8.91 -5.85 -5.07
CA ARG A 226 -10.14 -6.11 -4.32
C ARG A 226 -10.11 -5.40 -2.96
N GLU A 227 -8.98 -5.41 -2.28
CA GLU A 227 -8.80 -4.72 -1.01
C GLU A 227 -8.97 -3.19 -1.19
N TRP A 228 -8.41 -2.61 -2.24
CA TRP A 228 -8.61 -1.19 -2.59
C TRP A 228 -10.08 -0.85 -2.86
N LEU A 229 -10.77 -1.64 -3.69
CA LEU A 229 -12.20 -1.47 -3.99
C LEU A 229 -13.06 -1.59 -2.72
N ASN A 230 -12.70 -2.52 -1.82
CA ASN A 230 -13.37 -2.69 -0.53
C ASN A 230 -13.17 -1.48 0.39
N LEU A 231 -11.96 -0.89 0.43
CA LEU A 231 -11.71 0.35 1.19
C LEU A 231 -12.57 1.50 0.67
N CYS A 232 -12.60 1.70 -0.65
CA CYS A 232 -13.43 2.73 -1.25
C CYS A 232 -14.91 2.52 -0.93
N SER A 233 -15.39 1.27 -1.02
CA SER A 233 -16.78 0.93 -0.72
C SER A 233 -17.15 1.08 0.75
N ALA A 234 -16.22 0.76 1.66
CA ALA A 234 -16.40 0.92 3.09
C ALA A 234 -16.56 2.39 3.52
N LEU A 235 -15.92 3.32 2.80
CA LEU A 235 -16.11 4.75 3.04
C LEU A 235 -17.31 5.31 2.27
N ALA A 236 -17.31 5.17 0.94
CA ALA A 236 -18.26 5.83 0.06
C ALA A 236 -19.68 5.28 0.21
N GLY A 237 -19.85 3.98 0.38
CA GLY A 237 -21.17 3.35 0.48
C GLY A 237 -22.02 3.91 1.62
N PRO A 238 -21.50 3.92 2.87
CA PRO A 238 -22.17 4.55 4.00
C PRO A 238 -22.38 6.06 3.82
N VAL A 239 -21.41 6.81 3.26
CA VAL A 239 -21.60 8.24 2.99
C VAL A 239 -22.78 8.45 2.03
N LEU A 240 -22.81 7.76 0.91
CA LEU A 240 -23.86 7.87 -0.10
C LEU A 240 -25.24 7.48 0.46
N PHE A 241 -25.31 6.41 1.26
CA PHE A 241 -26.56 5.98 1.90
C PHE A 241 -27.13 7.04 2.86
N ARG A 242 -26.26 7.85 3.45
CA ARG A 242 -26.65 8.88 4.42
C ARG A 242 -26.98 10.23 3.79
N LEU A 243 -26.55 10.45 2.56
CA LEU A 243 -26.83 11.65 1.77
C LEU A 243 -28.06 11.49 0.86
N SER A 244 -28.53 10.26 0.66
CA SER A 244 -29.74 9.93 -0.11
C SER A 244 -31.03 10.18 0.64
#